data_AF-A0A8H7TMS2-F1
#
_entry.id   AF-A0A8H7TMS2-F1
#
_cell.length_a   1.000
_cell.length_b   1.000
_cell.length_c   1.000
_cell.angle_alpha   90.00
_cell.angle_beta   90.00
_cell.angle_gamma   90.00
#
_symmetry.space_group_name_H-M   'P 1'
#
loop_
_entity.id
_entity.type
_entity.pdbx_description
1 polymer ?
#
loop_
_entity_poly.entity_id
_entity_poly.type
_entity_poly.pdbx_seq_one_letter_code
_entity_poly.pdbx_strand_id
1 'polypeptide(L)'
;MMDHPLLCNNLKCRTELIERALVTTCSHNFCLPCARQFGFVEANGAILRGTGRHLICPACRADLPGQDDAVITHLNPSDDYKTSILSGLSPSTVMECAGRALSFWAYQATQEMHFQRHLYQTMVDKYSALAAELERRTNEANSTISSLQSKLQSARPLP
;
A
#
# COMPACT_ATOMS: atom_id res chain seq x y z
N MET A 1 12.01 -3.49 -17.97
CA MET A 1 11.42 -3.75 -16.64
C MET A 1 11.11 -2.37 -16.09
N MET A 2 9.84 -1.97 -16.05
CA MET A 2 9.48 -0.62 -15.59
C MET A 2 9.67 -0.57 -14.07
N ASP A 3 10.51 0.34 -13.59
CA ASP A 3 10.64 0.64 -12.16
C ASP A 3 9.33 1.29 -11.71
N HIS A 4 8.45 0.46 -11.14
CA HIS A 4 7.24 0.97 -10.50
C HIS A 4 7.68 1.76 -9.26
N PRO A 5 7.01 2.86 -8.90
CA PRO A 5 7.40 3.63 -7.73
C PRO A 5 7.32 2.75 -6.47
N LEU A 6 8.32 2.86 -5.59
CA LEU A 6 8.22 2.26 -4.27
C LEU A 6 7.22 3.06 -3.45
N LEU A 7 6.22 2.37 -2.90
CA LEU A 7 5.17 2.99 -2.08
C LEU A 7 5.30 2.54 -0.64
N CYS A 8 5.00 3.45 0.29
CA CYS A 8 4.99 3.15 1.72
C CYS A 8 4.06 1.95 2.02
N ASN A 9 4.57 0.91 2.69
CA ASN A 9 3.79 -0.29 3.01
C ASN A 9 2.82 -0.11 4.19
N ASN A 10 2.70 1.10 4.76
CA ASN A 10 1.52 1.44 5.54
C ASN A 10 0.34 1.64 4.58
N LEU A 11 -0.61 0.70 4.58
CA LEU A 11 -1.78 0.68 3.70
C LEU A 11 -2.64 1.95 3.75
N LYS A 12 -2.60 2.70 4.85
CA LYS A 12 -3.30 3.99 4.98
C LYS A 12 -2.53 5.17 4.40
N CYS A 13 -1.21 5.05 4.24
CA CYS A 13 -0.34 6.13 3.79
C CYS A 13 -0.01 6.01 2.31
N ARG A 14 0.62 4.90 1.90
CA ARG A 14 0.92 4.57 0.50
C ARG A 14 1.61 5.66 -0.33
N THR A 15 2.21 6.66 0.31
CA THR A 15 2.97 7.70 -0.37
C THR A 15 4.16 7.10 -1.11
N GLU A 16 4.50 7.69 -2.24
CA GLU A 16 5.71 7.37 -2.98
C GLU A 16 6.97 7.68 -2.17
N LEU A 17 7.95 6.79 -2.27
CA LEU A 17 9.24 6.85 -1.60
C LEU A 17 10.30 7.29 -2.61
N ILE A 18 10.86 8.48 -2.40
CA ILE A 18 11.73 9.14 -3.38
C ILE A 18 13.19 9.09 -2.93
N GLU A 19 13.55 9.84 -1.89
CA GLU A 19 14.96 9.96 -1.48
C GLU A 19 15.37 8.94 -0.42
N ARG A 20 14.54 8.79 0.62
CA ARG A 20 14.84 7.97 1.80
C ARG A 20 13.61 7.21 2.26
N ALA A 21 13.85 5.98 2.70
CA ALA A 21 12.85 5.14 3.33
C ALA A 21 13.48 4.28 4.42
N LEU A 22 12.68 3.89 5.41
CA LEU A 22 13.02 2.76 6.26
C LEU A 22 12.78 1.49 5.45
N VAL A 23 13.80 0.64 5.28
CA VAL A 23 13.72 -0.65 4.62
C VAL A 23 14.02 -1.73 5.65
N THR A 24 13.25 -2.82 5.59
CA THR A 24 13.39 -3.95 6.52
C THR A 24 13.84 -5.23 5.80
N THR A 25 14.43 -6.16 6.54
CA THR A 25 14.87 -7.47 6.00
C THR A 25 13.70 -8.37 5.59
N CYS A 26 12.50 -8.14 6.13
CA CYS A 26 11.26 -8.77 5.69
C CYS A 26 10.65 -8.14 4.43
N SER A 27 11.44 -7.40 3.65
CA SER A 27 11.10 -6.75 2.40
C SER A 27 10.04 -5.64 2.49
N HIS A 28 9.74 -5.11 3.67
CA HIS A 28 8.84 -3.96 3.81
C HIS A 28 9.60 -2.64 3.87
N ASN A 29 9.01 -1.60 3.28
CA ASN A 29 9.52 -0.24 3.28
C ASN A 29 8.48 0.81 3.75
N PHE A 30 8.94 1.86 4.43
CA PHE A 30 8.08 2.90 5.00
C PHE A 30 8.68 4.29 4.79
N CYS A 31 7.82 5.28 4.57
CA CYS A 31 8.24 6.68 4.57
C CYS A 31 8.70 7.10 5.99
N LEU A 32 9.59 8.09 6.08
CA LEU A 32 10.11 8.56 7.37
C LEU A 32 9.03 8.99 8.37
N PRO A 33 7.94 9.67 7.96
CA PRO A 33 6.82 9.97 8.88
C PRO A 33 6.21 8.71 9.50
N CYS A 34 5.93 7.68 8.70
CA CYS A 34 5.42 6.40 9.21
C CYS A 34 6.44 5.69 10.10
N ALA A 35 7.71 5.67 9.69
CA ALA A 35 8.78 5.06 10.49
C ALA A 35 8.90 5.70 11.88
N ARG A 36 8.79 7.03 11.98
CA ARG A 36 8.73 7.74 13.27
C ARG A 36 7.48 7.38 14.07
N GLN A 37 6.32 7.37 13.42
CA GLN A 37 5.05 7.01 14.07
C GLN A 37 5.09 5.59 14.66
N PHE A 38 5.73 4.65 13.96
CA PHE A 38 5.90 3.27 14.41
C PHE A 38 7.05 3.09 15.41
N GLY A 39 7.76 4.16 15.78
CA GLY A 39 8.84 4.09 16.76
C GLY A 39 10.10 3.40 16.25
N PHE A 40 10.39 3.49 14.93
CA PHE A 40 11.68 3.06 14.37
C PHE A 40 12.72 4.19 14.35
N VAL A 41 12.28 5.45 14.36
CA VAL A 41 13.14 6.63 14.19
C VAL A 41 12.87 7.62 15.32
N GLU A 42 13.94 8.10 15.94
CA GLU A 42 13.92 9.14 16.97
C GLU A 42 13.59 10.53 16.39
N ALA A 43 13.29 11.48 17.29
CA ALA A 43 13.02 12.87 16.92
C ALA A 43 14.21 13.56 16.22
N ASN A 44 15.45 13.15 16.55
CA ASN A 44 16.69 13.62 15.92
C ASN A 44 16.96 12.97 14.55
N GLY A 45 16.11 12.05 14.08
CA GLY A 45 16.27 11.35 12.81
C GLY A 45 17.18 10.11 12.86
N ALA A 46 17.75 9.77 14.00
CA ALA A 46 18.48 8.51 14.19
C ALA A 46 17.50 7.34 14.27
N ILE A 47 17.92 6.16 13.79
CA ILE A 47 17.18 4.93 14.00
C ILE A 47 17.33 4.53 15.46
N LEU A 48 16.25 4.04 16.07
CA LEU A 48 16.24 3.46 17.43
C LEU A 48 17.02 2.12 17.47
N ARG A 49 18.30 2.15 17.13
CA ARG A 49 19.23 1.01 17.18
C ARG A 49 19.68 0.76 18.62
N GLY A 50 19.84 -0.51 18.99
CA GLY A 50 20.53 -0.87 20.25
C GLY A 50 19.82 -0.46 21.54
N THR A 51 18.57 0.00 21.48
CA THR A 51 17.79 0.42 22.67
C THR A 51 17.19 -0.76 23.45
N GLY A 52 17.48 -2.01 23.06
CA GLY A 52 16.86 -3.21 23.61
C GLY A 52 15.38 -3.35 23.30
N ARG A 53 14.82 -2.48 22.44
CA ARG A 53 13.42 -2.54 22.03
C ARG A 53 13.21 -3.63 20.99
N HIS A 54 12.22 -4.47 21.25
CA HIS A 54 11.76 -5.46 20.31
C HIS A 54 11.00 -4.78 19.16
N LEU A 55 11.62 -4.71 17.99
CA LEU A 55 11.01 -4.12 16.80
C LEU A 55 10.17 -5.18 16.08
N ILE A 56 8.95 -4.81 15.70
CA ILE A 56 8.02 -5.67 14.96
C ILE A 56 7.62 -4.93 13.69
N CYS A 57 7.70 -5.59 12.54
CA CYS A 57 7.29 -5.00 11.27
C CYS A 57 5.78 -4.63 11.31
N PRO A 58 5.40 -3.36 11.08
CA PRO A 58 3.99 -2.96 11.12
C PRO A 58 3.12 -3.58 10.02
N ALA A 59 3.74 -4.07 8.93
CA ALA A 59 3.02 -4.61 7.78
C ALA A 59 2.78 -6.13 7.90
N CYS A 60 3.81 -6.92 8.21
CA CYS A 60 3.71 -8.38 8.28
C CYS A 60 3.84 -8.99 9.69
N ARG A 61 4.09 -8.15 10.72
CA ARG A 61 4.30 -8.57 12.11
C ARG A 61 5.50 -9.50 12.33
N ALA A 62 6.43 -9.56 11.40
CA ALA A 62 7.70 -10.24 11.61
C ALA A 62 8.52 -9.54 12.70
N ASP A 63 9.15 -10.31 13.57
CA ASP A 63 10.11 -9.82 14.54
C ASP A 63 11.39 -9.35 13.81
N LEU A 64 11.93 -8.21 14.25
CA LEU A 64 13.12 -7.58 13.69
C LEU A 64 14.20 -7.45 14.79
N PRO A 65 14.73 -8.57 15.32
CA PRO A 65 15.68 -8.56 16.44
C PRO A 65 17.09 -8.11 16.05
N GLY A 66 17.44 -8.19 14.76
CA GLY A 66 18.74 -7.88 14.22
C GLY A 66 19.00 -6.38 14.13
N GLN A 67 20.26 -5.99 14.34
CA GLN A 67 20.68 -4.58 14.27
C GLN A 67 20.45 -3.93 12.90
N ASP A 68 20.44 -4.75 11.85
CA ASP A 68 20.26 -4.33 10.45
C ASP A 68 18.92 -4.77 9.85
N ASP A 69 18.00 -5.25 10.69
CA ASP A 69 16.66 -5.66 10.24
C ASP A 69 15.78 -4.48 9.83
N ALA A 70 16.14 -3.25 10.21
CA ALA A 70 15.46 -2.02 9.83
C ALA A 70 16.48 -0.88 9.68
N VAL A 71 16.66 -0.40 8.45
CA VAL A 71 17.67 0.63 8.11
C VAL A 71 17.05 1.75 7.28
N ILE A 72 17.53 2.99 7.48
CA ILE A 72 17.21 4.10 6.59
C ILE A 72 18.11 4.00 5.38
N THR A 73 17.50 3.80 4.22
CA THR A 73 18.18 3.64 2.94
C THR A 73 17.99 4.87 2.09
N HIS A 74 19.06 5.32 1.45
CA HIS A 74 19.00 6.26 0.32
C HIS A 74 18.62 5.47 -0.93
N LEU A 75 17.46 5.79 -1.52
CA LEU A 75 16.91 5.03 -2.64
C LEU A 75 17.60 5.35 -3.97
N ASN A 76 18.20 6.55 -4.06
CA ASN A 76 18.98 6.98 -5.21
C ASN A 76 20.37 7.48 -4.77
N PRO A 77 21.30 6.58 -4.40
CA PRO A 77 22.65 6.97 -4.02
C PRO A 77 23.47 7.43 -5.23
N SER A 78 24.46 8.30 -5.00
CA SER A 78 25.44 8.72 -6.02
C SER A 78 26.30 7.55 -6.50
N ASP A 79 26.82 7.63 -7.72
CA ASP A 79 27.67 6.57 -8.29
C ASP A 79 28.98 6.36 -7.51
N ASP A 80 29.55 7.43 -6.93
CA ASP A 80 30.71 7.33 -6.04
C ASP A 80 30.40 6.52 -4.77
N TYR A 81 29.20 6.69 -4.21
CA TYR A 81 28.75 5.93 -3.05
C TYR A 81 28.52 4.46 -3.42
N LYS A 82 27.87 4.17 -4.56
CA LYS A 82 27.72 2.80 -5.08
C LYS A 82 29.09 2.13 -5.24
N THR A 83 30.06 2.84 -5.81
CA THR A 83 31.43 2.35 -5.96
C THR A 83 32.07 2.09 -4.60
N SER A 84 31.92 3.00 -3.65
CA SER A 84 32.52 2.90 -2.31
C SER A 84 31.99 1.71 -1.51
N ILE A 85 30.69 1.41 -1.59
CA ILE A 85 30.09 0.30 -0.82
C ILE A 85 30.30 -1.07 -1.47
N LEU A 86 30.53 -1.12 -2.79
CA LEU A 86 30.73 -2.37 -3.52
C LEU A 86 32.22 -2.75 -3.64
N SER A 87 33.11 -1.75 -3.68
CA SER A 87 34.55 -1.95 -3.83
C SER A 87 35.12 -2.63 -2.57
N GLY A 88 35.79 -3.76 -2.76
CA GLY A 88 36.32 -4.60 -1.67
C GLY A 88 35.45 -5.82 -1.32
N LEU A 89 34.21 -5.89 -1.84
CA LEU A 89 33.38 -7.09 -1.72
C LEU A 89 33.80 -8.15 -2.76
N SER A 90 33.64 -9.42 -2.40
CA SER A 90 33.86 -10.51 -3.36
C SER A 90 32.74 -10.54 -4.42
N PRO A 91 33.02 -11.07 -5.62
CA PRO A 91 31.98 -11.20 -6.65
C PRO A 91 30.75 -12.00 -6.18
N SER A 92 30.94 -13.01 -5.32
CA SER A 92 29.83 -13.79 -4.77
C SER A 92 28.95 -12.97 -3.85
N THR A 93 29.53 -12.15 -2.97
CA THR A 93 28.78 -11.25 -2.08
C THR A 93 28.01 -10.20 -2.88
N VAL A 94 28.62 -9.62 -3.93
CA VAL A 94 27.94 -8.65 -4.81
C VAL A 94 26.73 -9.30 -5.50
N MET A 95 26.88 -10.51 -6.02
CA MET A 95 25.78 -11.25 -6.64
C MET A 95 24.67 -11.60 -5.65
N GLU A 96 25.01 -11.93 -4.40
CA GLU A 96 24.02 -12.16 -3.34
C GLU A 96 23.22 -10.88 -3.04
N CYS A 97 23.91 -9.73 -2.90
CA CYS A 97 23.26 -8.44 -2.70
C CYS A 97 22.30 -8.12 -3.85
N ALA A 98 22.72 -8.34 -5.10
CA ALA A 98 21.86 -8.15 -6.27
C ALA A 98 20.64 -9.08 -6.24
N GLY A 99 20.82 -10.36 -5.91
CA GLY A 99 19.72 -11.33 -5.80
C GLY A 99 18.69 -10.94 -4.72
N ARG A 100 19.16 -10.44 -3.57
CA ARG A 100 18.28 -9.93 -2.50
C ARG A 100 17.54 -8.66 -2.93
N ALA A 101 18.22 -7.74 -3.62
CA ALA A 101 17.60 -6.53 -4.16
C ALA A 101 16.51 -6.86 -5.19
N LEU A 102 16.77 -7.80 -6.11
CA LEU A 102 15.77 -8.26 -7.08
C LEU A 102 14.57 -8.93 -6.40
N SER A 103 14.82 -9.75 -5.38
CA SER A 103 13.76 -10.39 -4.60
C SER A 103 12.90 -9.38 -3.86
N PHE A 104 13.50 -8.30 -3.33
CA PHE A 104 12.78 -7.18 -2.74
C PHE A 104 11.83 -6.52 -3.75
N TRP A 105 12.33 -6.20 -4.95
CA TRP A 105 11.50 -5.59 -6.00
C TRP A 105 10.38 -6.51 -6.48
N ALA A 106 10.65 -7.81 -6.65
CA ALA A 106 9.62 -8.80 -6.98
C ALA A 106 8.53 -8.88 -5.90
N TYR A 107 8.93 -8.81 -4.62
CA TYR A 107 7.99 -8.75 -3.50
C TYR A 107 7.12 -7.50 -3.56
N GLN A 108 7.72 -6.31 -3.74
CA GLN A 108 6.99 -5.05 -3.82
C GLN A 108 5.99 -5.05 -4.99
N ALA A 109 6.39 -5.54 -6.17
CA ALA A 109 5.49 -5.67 -7.31
C ALA A 109 4.31 -6.61 -7.04
N THR A 110 4.56 -7.74 -6.37
CA THR A 110 3.51 -8.70 -6.00
C THR A 110 2.53 -8.10 -4.98
N GLN A 111 3.03 -7.40 -3.95
CA GLN A 111 2.19 -6.72 -2.98
C GLN A 111 1.33 -5.63 -3.65
N GLU A 112 1.90 -4.87 -4.58
CA GLU A 112 1.16 -3.87 -5.34
C GLU A 112 0.03 -4.48 -6.15
N MET A 113 0.30 -5.58 -6.87
CA MET A 113 -0.70 -6.31 -7.63
C MET A 113 -1.87 -6.77 -6.74
N HIS A 114 -1.58 -7.32 -5.56
CA HIS A 114 -2.61 -7.74 -4.60
C HIS A 114 -3.44 -6.57 -4.10
N PHE A 115 -2.80 -5.45 -3.77
CA PHE A 115 -3.49 -4.24 -3.32
C PHE A 115 -4.43 -3.69 -4.38
N GLN A 116 -3.94 -3.51 -5.62
CA GLN A 116 -4.75 -3.00 -6.74
C GLN A 116 -5.91 -3.95 -7.06
N ARG A 117 -5.69 -5.27 -7.03
CA ARG A 117 -6.75 -6.26 -7.20
C ARG A 117 -7.85 -6.13 -6.14
N HIS A 118 -7.48 -5.94 -4.88
CA HIS A 118 -8.43 -5.75 -3.79
C HIS A 118 -9.25 -4.46 -3.94
N LEU A 119 -8.60 -3.36 -4.32
CA LEU A 119 -9.29 -2.09 -4.60
C LEU A 119 -10.29 -2.23 -5.75
N TYR A 120 -9.86 -2.88 -6.84
CA TYR A 120 -10.72 -3.14 -7.98
C TYR A 120 -11.95 -3.96 -7.60
N GLN A 121 -11.78 -5.07 -6.86
CA GLN A 121 -12.91 -5.89 -6.42
C GLN A 121 -13.87 -5.09 -5.54
N THR A 122 -13.34 -4.31 -4.58
CA THR A 122 -14.15 -3.45 -3.72
C THR A 122 -14.95 -2.42 -4.52
N MET A 123 -14.35 -1.88 -5.59
CA MET A 123 -15.02 -0.94 -6.49
C MET A 123 -16.14 -1.62 -7.28
N VAL A 124 -15.89 -2.82 -7.81
CA VAL A 124 -16.90 -3.63 -8.51
C VAL A 124 -18.09 -3.92 -7.59
N ASP A 125 -17.84 -4.38 -6.36
CA ASP A 125 -18.89 -4.73 -5.41
C ASP A 125 -19.78 -3.51 -5.07
N LYS A 126 -19.15 -2.34 -4.86
CA LYS A 126 -19.87 -1.07 -4.62
C LYS A 126 -20.69 -0.63 -5.82
N TYR A 127 -20.13 -0.76 -7.02
CA TYR A 127 -20.84 -0.43 -8.25
C TYR A 127 -22.06 -1.33 -8.44
N SER A 128 -21.92 -2.64 -8.26
CA SER A 128 -23.02 -3.60 -8.34
C SER A 128 -24.11 -3.32 -7.29
N ALA A 129 -23.72 -3.00 -6.05
CA ALA A 129 -24.68 -2.63 -5.00
C ALA A 129 -25.45 -1.35 -5.34
N LEU A 130 -24.75 -0.33 -5.88
CA LEU A 130 -25.37 0.92 -6.30
C LEU A 130 -26.32 0.72 -7.49
N ALA A 131 -25.95 -0.12 -8.47
CA ALA A 131 -26.79 -0.44 -9.61
C ALA A 131 -28.10 -1.14 -9.16
N ALA A 132 -28.00 -2.10 -8.25
CA ALA A 132 -29.18 -2.79 -7.70
C ALA A 132 -30.10 -1.82 -6.92
N GLU A 133 -29.52 -0.88 -6.16
CA GLU A 133 -30.29 0.14 -5.45
C GLU A 133 -31.01 1.10 -6.41
N LEU A 134 -30.37 1.48 -7.53
CA LEU A 134 -31.00 2.30 -8.57
C LEU A 134 -32.17 1.58 -9.24
N GLU A 135 -32.01 0.30 -9.58
CA GLU A 135 -33.08 -0.52 -10.15
C GLU A 135 -34.26 -0.65 -9.18
N ARG A 136 -33.99 -0.92 -7.90
CA ARG A 136 -35.01 -0.97 -6.84
C ARG A 136 -35.80 0.33 -6.76
N ARG A 137 -35.12 1.48 -6.70
CA ARG A 137 -35.78 2.80 -6.64
C ARG A 137 -36.59 3.11 -7.89
N THR A 138 -36.10 2.71 -9.06
CA THR A 138 -36.81 2.91 -10.34
C THR A 138 -38.11 2.10 -10.34
N ASN A 139 -38.06 0.84 -9.89
CA ASN A 139 -39.23 -0.02 -9.80
C ASN A 139 -40.26 0.51 -8.77
N GLU A 140 -39.80 1.01 -7.62
CA GLU A 140 -40.66 1.63 -6.60
C GLU A 140 -41.32 2.93 -7.10
N ALA A 141 -40.57 3.77 -7.80
CA ALA A 141 -41.11 4.99 -8.40
C ALA A 141 -42.16 4.64 -9.46
N ASN A 142 -41.86 3.69 -10.35
CA ASN A 142 -42.79 3.22 -11.38
C ASN A 142 -44.08 2.64 -10.76
N SER A 143 -43.98 1.80 -9.72
CA SER A 143 -45.16 1.23 -9.06
C SER A 143 -46.02 2.31 -8.39
N THR A 144 -45.38 3.31 -7.78
CA THR A 144 -46.07 4.46 -7.18
C THR A 144 -46.80 5.30 -8.23
N ILE A 145 -46.15 5.58 -9.37
CA ILE A 145 -46.75 6.29 -10.50
C ILE A 145 -47.98 5.53 -11.01
N SER A 146 -47.86 4.22 -11.26
CA SER A 146 -48.97 3.39 -11.73
C SER A 146 -50.14 3.38 -10.73
N SER A 147 -49.85 3.31 -9.42
CA SER A 147 -50.88 3.38 -8.37
C SER A 147 -51.61 4.73 -8.37
N LEU A 148 -50.87 5.84 -8.47
CA LEU A 148 -51.43 7.19 -8.52
C LEU A 148 -52.26 7.42 -9.79
N GLN A 149 -51.78 6.94 -10.95
CA GLN A 149 -52.53 7.01 -12.21
C GLN A 149 -53.85 6.23 -12.13
N SER A 150 -53.85 5.04 -11.54
CA SER A 150 -55.07 4.25 -11.33
C SER A 150 -56.08 4.99 -10.45
N LYS A 151 -55.63 5.60 -9.34
CA LYS A 151 -56.49 6.42 -8.46
C LYS A 151 -57.05 7.65 -9.17
N LEU A 152 -56.26 8.31 -10.02
CA LEU A 152 -56.72 9.45 -10.82
C LEU A 152 -57.79 9.05 -11.84
N GLN A 153 -57.65 7.89 -12.49
CA GLN A 153 -58.64 7.39 -13.42
C GLN A 153 -59.96 7.03 -12.74
N SER A 154 -59.93 6.44 -11.54
CA SER A 154 -61.13 6.09 -10.79
C SER A 154 -61.84 7.30 -10.16
N ALA A 155 -61.10 8.38 -9.87
CA ALA A 155 -61.65 9.63 -9.33
C ALA A 155 -62.20 10.59 -10.41
N ARG A 156 -62.11 10.24 -11.70
CA ARG A 156 -62.60 11.07 -12.79
C ARG A 156 -64.14 11.01 -12.84
N PRO A 157 -64.88 12.13 -12.67
CA PRO A 157 -66.34 12.13 -12.76
C PRO A 157 -66.77 11.67 -14.16
N LEU A 158 -67.75 10.78 -14.23
CA LEU A 158 -68.44 10.46 -15.48
C LEU A 158 -69.18 11.72 -15.98
N PRO A 159 -69.17 12.00 -17.29
CA PRO A 159 -69.94 13.11 -17.87
C PRO A 159 -71.45 12.93 -17.68
#